data_AF-A0A7W4HCR5-F1
#
_entry.id   AF-A0A7W4HCR5-F1
#
_cell.length_a   1.000
_cell.length_b   1.000
_cell.length_c   1.000
_cell.angle_alpha   90.00
_cell.angle_beta   90.00
_cell.angle_gamma   90.00
#
_symmetry.space_group_name_H-M   'P 1'
#
loop_
_entity.id
_entity.type
_entity.pdbx_description
1 polymer ?
#
loop_
_entity_poly.entity_id
_entity_poly.type
_entity_poly.pdbx_seq_one_letter_code
_entity_poly.pdbx_strand_id
1 'polypeptide(L)' 'VVPKGEARIRVQVSAGHERAHLDRCVEAFIKVGKKHGVVK' A
#
# COMPACT_ATOMS: atom_id res chain seq x y z
N VAL A 1 4.35 -17.03 2.16
CA VAL A 1 4.04 -17.65 0.85
C VAL A 1 2.59 -17.38 0.52
N VAL A 2 2.27 -16.98 -0.71
CA VAL A 2 0.90 -16.75 -1.17
C VAL A 2 0.66 -17.53 -2.46
N PRO A 3 -0.55 -18.04 -2.72
CA PRO A 3 -0.87 -18.70 -3.98
C PRO A 3 -0.67 -17.79 -5.19
N LYS A 4 -0.48 -18.42 -6.35
CA LYS A 4 -0.41 -17.72 -7.63
C LYS A 4 -1.76 -17.04 -7.90
N GLY A 5 -1.75 -15.75 -8.23
CA GLY A 5 -2.96 -14.95 -8.44
C GLY A 5 -3.43 -14.20 -7.18
N GLU A 6 -2.87 -14.50 -6.01
CA GLU A 6 -3.20 -13.84 -4.73
C GLU A 6 -2.04 -12.96 -4.23
N ALA A 7 -1.29 -12.37 -5.17
CA ALA A 7 -0.23 -11.44 -4.83
C ALA A 7 -0.83 -10.26 -4.04
N ARG A 8 -0.31 -10.02 -2.84
CA ARG A 8 -0.80 -8.97 -1.93
C ARG A 8 0.36 -8.31 -1.23
N ILE A 9 0.20 -7.02 -0.96
CA ILE A 9 1.13 -6.23 -0.16
C ILE A 9 0.58 -6.19 1.25
N ARG A 10 1.35 -6.71 2.21
CA ARG A 10 1.00 -6.65 3.64
C ARG A 10 1.72 -5.47 4.27
N VAL A 11 0.96 -4.56 4.87
CA VAL A 11 1.47 -3.43 5.65
C VAL A 11 1.26 -3.72 7.13
N GLN A 12 2.19 -3.26 7.97
CA GLN A 12 2.05 -3.27 9.43
C GLN A 12 1.85 -1.84 9.90
N VAL A 13 0.87 -1.64 10.76
CA VAL A 13 0.59 -0.35 11.39
C VAL A 13 0.70 -0.55 12.90
N SER A 14 1.26 0.45 13.57
CA SER A 14 1.43 0.47 15.02
C SER A 14 0.94 1.80 15.57
N ALA A 15 0.75 1.88 16.90
CA ALA A 15 0.33 3.10 17.59
C ALA A 15 1.31 4.28 17.43
N GLY A 16 2.56 4.05 16.98
CA GLY A 16 3.52 5.11 16.68
C GLY A 16 3.30 5.82 15.33
N HIS A 17 2.28 5.43 14.56
CA HIS A 17 1.96 6.10 13.30
C HIS A 17 0.97 7.23 13.51
N GLU A 18 1.35 8.44 13.13
CA GLU A 18 0.44 9.57 13.01
C GLU A 18 -0.30 9.55 11.67
N ARG A 19 -1.38 10.34 11.57
CA ARG A 19 -2.18 10.47 10.35
C ARG A 19 -1.33 10.80 9.13
N ALA A 20 -0.39 11.73 9.27
CA ALA A 20 0.51 12.13 8.20
C ALA A 20 1.38 10.99 7.65
N HIS A 21 1.77 10.03 8.49
CA HIS A 21 2.50 8.84 8.03
C HIS A 21 1.63 7.95 7.16
N LEU A 22 0.35 7.79 7.54
CA LEU A 22 -0.63 7.00 6.79
C LEU A 22 -0.96 7.67 5.46
N ASP A 23 -1.20 8.98 5.47
CA ASP A 23 -1.54 9.74 4.26
C ASP A 23 -0.40 9.67 3.24
N ARG A 24 0.85 9.88 3.68
CA ARG A 24 2.04 9.72 2.83
C ARG A 24 2.16 8.31 2.26
N CYS A 25 1.88 7.29 3.07
CA CYS A 25 1.92 5.89 2.65
C CYS A 25 0.89 5.62 1.55
N VAL A 26 -0.35 6.06 1.77
CA VAL A 26 -1.47 5.91 0.82
C VAL A 26 -1.16 6.63 -0.51
N GLU A 27 -0.69 7.88 -0.46
CA GLU A 27 -0.33 8.63 -1.67
C GLU A 27 0.75 7.93 -2.50
N ALA A 28 1.77 7.37 -1.83
CA ALA A 28 2.82 6.62 -2.50
C ALA A 28 2.28 5.35 -3.18
N PHE A 29 1.42 4.60 -2.48
CA PHE A 29 0.77 3.41 -3.04
C PHE A 29 -0.13 3.75 -4.22
N ILE A 30 -0.91 4.83 -4.15
CA ILE A 30 -1.76 5.29 -5.26
C ILE A 30 -0.90 5.69 -6.46
N LYS A 31 0.16 6.47 -6.24
CA LYS A 31 1.06 6.93 -7.32
C LYS A 31 1.68 5.75 -8.08
N VAL A 32 2.21 4.78 -7.36
CA VAL A 32 2.84 3.59 -7.95
C VAL A 32 1.78 2.66 -8.55
N GLY A 33 0.66 2.45 -7.84
CA GLY A 33 -0.45 1.63 -8.30
C GLY A 33 -1.02 2.11 -9.64
N LYS A 34 -1.20 3.42 -9.80
CA LYS A 34 -1.61 4.04 -11.07
C LYS A 34 -0.57 3.85 -12.18
N LYS A 35 0.72 4.05 -11.87
CA LYS A 35 1.81 3.84 -12.83
C LYS A 35 1.83 2.42 -13.40
N HIS A 36 1.52 1.42 -12.58
CA HIS A 36 1.49 0.01 -12.98
C HIS A 36 0.11 -0.49 -13.41
N GLY A 37 -0.92 0.37 -13.45
CA GLY A 37 -2.28 -0.02 -13.81
C GLY A 37 -2.96 -0.96 -12.82
N VAL A 38 -2.47 -1.04 -11.59
CA VAL A 38 -2.99 -1.90 -10.51
C VAL A 38 -4.15 -1.21 -9.76
N VAL A 39 -4.15 0.12 -9.72
CA VAL A 39 -5.19 0.95 -9.09
C VAL A 39 -5.72 1.93 -10.15
N LYS A 40 -7.04 1.95 -10.35
CA LYS A 40 -7.74 2.87 -11.28
C LYS A 40 -8.09 4.18 -10.58
#